data_AF-A0A1T3BIG2-F1
#
_entry.id   AF-A0A1T3BIG2-F1
#
_cell.length_a   1.000
_cell.length_b   1.000
_cell.length_c   1.000
_cell.angle_alpha   90.00
_cell.angle_beta   90.00
_cell.angle_gamma   90.00
#
_symmetry.space_group_name_H-M   'P 1'
#
loop_
_entity.id
_entity.type
_entity.pdbx_description
1 polymer ?
#
loop_
_entity_poly.entity_id
_entity_poly.type
_entity_poly.pdbx_seq_one_letter_code
_entity_poly.pdbx_strand_id
1 'polypeptide(L)'
;MPSGVEVANFRIGTSQSYIDKTTSQRINKTEWHSIVIFNPHLAKVAPQYLGKDSKVYVEGQLQTRKWQDKSGQTHYTTEIVLPQYKGELKILDSAQKSDSDMATQEQATAWENSRQEQYLETTLNDRIPF
;
A
#
# COMPACT_ATOMS: atom_id res chain seq x y z
N MET A 1 25.31 17.93 -13.43
CA MET A 1 24.11 18.64 -12.95
C MET A 1 24.49 19.38 -11.67
N PRO A 2 24.14 20.66 -11.48
CA PRO A 2 24.47 21.38 -10.25
C PRO A 2 23.73 20.74 -9.07
N SER A 3 24.47 20.54 -7.99
CA SER A 3 24.22 19.65 -6.85
C SER A 3 23.16 20.16 -5.86
N GLY A 4 21.89 20.22 -6.27
CA GLY A 4 20.82 20.65 -5.36
C GLY A 4 19.38 20.34 -5.78
N VAL A 5 19.16 19.66 -6.91
CA VAL A 5 17.80 19.24 -7.31
C VAL A 5 17.48 17.94 -6.61
N GLU A 6 16.42 17.93 -5.80
CA GLU A 6 15.89 16.71 -5.15
C GLU A 6 15.41 15.75 -6.23
N VAL A 7 15.88 14.50 -6.16
CA VAL A 7 15.51 13.41 -7.06
C VAL A 7 14.99 12.26 -6.20
N ALA A 8 13.86 11.69 -6.59
CA ALA A 8 13.31 10.50 -5.95
C ALA A 8 13.26 9.33 -6.93
N ASN A 9 13.62 8.14 -6.45
CA ASN A 9 13.61 6.90 -7.21
C ASN A 9 12.92 5.79 -6.41
N PHE A 10 12.00 5.07 -7.05
CA PHE A 10 11.33 3.93 -6.44
C PHE A 10 10.85 2.94 -7.51
N ARG A 11 10.41 1.77 -7.06
CA ARG A 11 9.95 0.70 -7.94
C ARG A 11 8.50 0.36 -7.66
N ILE A 12 7.70 0.19 -8.71
CA ILE A 12 6.31 -0.24 -8.60
C ILE A 12 6.11 -1.59 -9.28
N GLY A 13 5.30 -2.45 -8.68
CA GLY A 13 4.87 -3.70 -9.26
C GLY A 13 3.46 -3.56 -9.84
N THR A 14 3.27 -3.92 -11.10
CA THR A 14 1.93 -4.18 -11.65
C THR A 14 1.78 -5.68 -11.82
N SER A 15 0.61 -6.23 -11.48
CA SER A 15 0.35 -7.66 -11.56
C SER A 15 -0.88 -7.93 -12.43
N GLN A 16 -0.80 -9.01 -13.21
CA GLN A 16 -1.88 -9.51 -14.05
C GLN A 16 -2.07 -11.00 -13.78
N SER A 17 -3.33 -11.42 -13.60
CA SER A 17 -3.71 -12.83 -13.54
C SER A 17 -4.51 -13.21 -14.79
N TYR A 18 -4.12 -14.28 -15.47
CA TYR A 18 -4.86 -14.82 -16.61
C TYR A 18 -4.81 -16.35 -16.63
N ILE A 19 -5.73 -16.97 -17.36
CA ILE A 19 -5.75 -18.42 -17.58
C ILE A 19 -5.05 -18.70 -18.91
N ASP A 20 -4.01 -19.53 -18.89
CA ASP A 20 -3.34 -19.98 -20.10
C ASP A 20 -4.25 -20.96 -20.85
N LYS A 21 -4.51 -20.67 -22.12
CA LYS A 21 -5.41 -21.46 -22.97
C LYS A 21 -4.84 -22.83 -23.31
N THR A 22 -3.52 -23.00 -23.25
CA THR A 22 -2.84 -24.26 -23.61
C THR A 22 -2.82 -25.22 -22.42
N THR A 23 -2.53 -24.70 -21.24
CA THR A 23 -2.36 -25.51 -20.02
C THR A 23 -3.60 -25.52 -19.13
N SER A 24 -4.58 -24.65 -19.39
CA SER A 24 -5.76 -24.39 -18.53
C SER A 24 -5.39 -24.01 -17.09
N GLN A 25 -4.18 -23.53 -16.86
CA GLN A 25 -3.69 -23.12 -15.54
C GLN A 25 -3.78 -21.60 -15.35
N ARG A 26 -4.00 -21.17 -14.10
CA ARG A 26 -3.96 -19.76 -13.71
C ARG A 26 -2.51 -19.31 -13.59
N ILE A 27 -2.12 -18.32 -14.39
CA ILE A 27 -0.80 -17.68 -14.37
C ILE A 27 -0.93 -16.30 -13.71
N ASN A 28 0.02 -15.99 -12.82
CA ASN A 28 0.20 -14.66 -12.25
C ASN A 28 1.54 -14.09 -12.75
N LYS A 29 1.50 -12.95 -13.42
CA LYS A 29 2.69 -12.24 -13.92
C LYS A 29 2.80 -10.89 -13.21
N THR A 30 3.99 -10.61 -12.69
CA THR A 30 4.30 -9.32 -12.06
C THR A 30 5.41 -8.62 -12.85
N GLU A 31 5.17 -7.37 -13.23
CA GLU A 31 6.14 -6.52 -13.91
C GLU A 31 6.57 -5.36 -13.00
N TRP A 32 7.88 -5.14 -12.93
CA TRP A 32 8.46 -4.17 -12.02
C TRP A 32 9.04 -2.97 -12.77
N HIS A 33 8.43 -1.81 -12.57
CA HIS A 33 8.74 -0.57 -13.29
C HIS A 33 9.64 0.31 -12.42
N SER A 34 10.72 0.83 -13.01
CA SER A 34 11.61 1.82 -12.36
C SER A 34 11.05 3.21 -12.59
N ILE A 35 10.77 3.96 -11.51
CA ILE A 35 10.25 5.32 -11.56
C ILE A 35 11.34 6.29 -11.10
N VAL A 36 11.58 7.34 -11.89
CA VAL A 36 12.55 8.40 -11.58
C VAL A 36 11.86 9.76 -11.65
N ILE A 37 11.90 10.49 -10.54
CA ILE A 37 11.23 11.80 -10.42
C ILE A 37 12.28 12.90 -10.32
N PHE A 38 12.33 13.75 -11.35
CA PHE A 38 13.11 14.99 -11.37
C PHE A 38 12.25 16.23 -11.05
N ASN A 39 10.93 16.08 -11.01
CA ASN A 39 10.02 17.14 -10.58
C ASN A 39 10.23 17.41 -9.07
N PRO A 40 10.73 18.59 -8.67
CA PRO A 40 11.12 18.86 -7.28
C PRO A 40 9.94 18.83 -6.31
N HIS A 41 8.74 19.21 -6.77
CA HIS A 41 7.54 19.15 -5.93
C HIS A 41 7.16 17.70 -5.60
N LEU A 42 7.14 16.85 -6.64
CA LEU A 42 6.81 15.43 -6.48
C LEU A 42 7.94 14.67 -5.75
N ALA A 43 9.20 15.01 -6.00
CA ALA A 43 10.35 14.41 -5.34
C ALA A 43 10.37 14.68 -3.84
N LYS A 44 9.88 15.85 -3.39
CA LYS A 44 9.74 16.18 -1.97
C LYS A 44 8.56 15.48 -1.30
N VAL A 45 7.44 15.37 -2.02
CA VAL A 45 6.19 14.77 -1.50
C VAL A 45 6.27 13.25 -1.48
N ALA A 46 6.85 12.62 -2.50
CA ALA A 46 6.86 11.16 -2.63
C ALA A 46 7.41 10.45 -1.38
N PRO A 47 8.58 10.79 -0.79
CA PRO A 47 9.08 10.10 0.40
C PRO A 47 8.23 10.33 1.66
N GLN A 48 7.47 11.42 1.73
CA GLN A 48 6.66 11.75 2.90
C GLN A 48 5.36 10.94 2.95
N TYR A 49 4.81 10.59 1.79
CA TYR A 49 3.50 9.96 1.69
C TYR A 49 3.52 8.57 1.05
N LEU A 50 4.60 8.19 0.35
CA LEU A 50 4.77 6.83 -0.18
C LEU A 50 5.43 5.96 0.88
N GLY A 51 4.69 4.96 1.33
CA GLY A 51 5.20 3.84 2.11
C GLY A 51 5.45 2.61 1.24
N LYS A 52 5.94 1.56 1.88
CA LYS A 52 5.92 0.23 1.29
C LYS A 52 4.45 -0.16 1.02
N ASP A 53 4.20 -0.75 -0.15
CA ASP A 53 2.89 -1.23 -0.60
C ASP A 53 1.84 -0.14 -0.90
N SER A 54 2.20 1.15 -0.84
CA SER A 54 1.31 2.23 -1.26
C SER A 54 0.89 2.07 -2.74
N LYS A 55 -0.42 2.13 -2.99
CA LYS A 55 -0.96 2.16 -4.34
C LYS A 55 -0.84 3.56 -4.92
N VAL A 56 -0.32 3.65 -6.14
CA VAL A 56 -0.06 4.92 -6.81
C VAL A 56 -0.50 4.90 -8.27
N TYR A 57 -0.90 6.05 -8.76
CA TYR A 57 -0.96 6.37 -10.18
C TYR A 57 0.24 7.25 -10.53
N VAL A 58 0.89 6.92 -11.64
CA VAL A 58 2.09 7.60 -12.13
C VAL A 58 1.93 7.89 -13.62
N GLU A 59 2.07 9.15 -14.01
CA GLU A 59 2.19 9.58 -15.40
C GLU A 59 3.58 10.16 -15.64
N GLY A 60 4.27 9.65 -16.66
CA GLY A 60 5.61 10.10 -17.03
C GLY A 60 5.96 9.69 -18.45
N GLN A 61 7.23 9.81 -18.80
CA GLN A 61 7.76 9.46 -20.11
C GLN A 61 8.65 8.23 -20.01
N LEU A 62 8.52 7.29 -20.94
CA LEU A 62 9.48 6.19 -21.05
C LEU A 62 10.80 6.72 -21.59
N GLN A 63 11.88 6.46 -20.86
CA GLN A 63 13.24 6.78 -21.29
C GLN A 63 14.13 5.56 -21.13
N THR A 64 14.85 5.21 -22.20
CA THR A 64 15.85 4.14 -22.16
C THR A 64 17.23 4.78 -22.13
N ARG A 65 17.97 4.59 -21.04
CA ARG A 65 19.36 5.02 -20.94
C ARG A 65 20.32 3.87 -21.22
N LYS A 66 21.41 4.20 -21.90
CA LYS A 66 22.56 3.33 -22.11
C LYS A 66 23.62 3.63 -21.06
N TRP A 67 24.13 2.60 -20.40
CA TRP A 67 25.25 2.72 -19.47
C TRP A 67 26.21 1.55 -19.64
N GLN A 68 27.45 1.73 -19.22
CA GLN A 68 28.45 0.67 -19.22
C GLN A 68 28.76 0.26 -17.78
N ASP A 69 28.85 -1.04 -17.55
CA ASP A 69 29.33 -1.55 -16.27
C ASP A 69 30.86 -1.44 -16.15
N LYS A 70 31.40 -1.82 -14.99
CA LYS A 70 32.85 -1.80 -14.74
C LYS A 70 33.64 -2.76 -15.64
N SER A 71 32.96 -3.72 -16.26
CA SER A 71 33.54 -4.71 -17.17
C SER A 71 33.49 -4.23 -18.63
N GLY A 72 32.93 -3.04 -18.90
CA GLY A 72 32.78 -2.46 -20.23
C GLY A 72 31.57 -2.98 -21.02
N GLN A 73 30.72 -3.83 -20.42
CA GLN A 73 29.52 -4.31 -21.10
C GLN A 73 28.46 -3.21 -21.13
N THR A 74 27.85 -3.02 -22.30
CA THR A 74 26.77 -2.07 -22.51
C THR A 74 25.44 -2.64 -22.04
N HIS A 75 24.76 -1.91 -21.16
CA HIS A 75 23.43 -2.22 -20.65
C HIS A 75 22.43 -1.14 -21.06
N TYR A 76 21.18 -1.55 -21.21
CA TYR A 76 20.04 -0.66 -21.46
C TYR A 76 19.06 -0.79 -20.31
N THR A 77 18.59 0.34 -19.81
CA THR A 77 17.58 0.38 -18.76
C THR A 77 16.48 1.33 -19.17
N THR A 78 15.26 0.81 -19.22
CA THR A 78 14.04 1.59 -19.49
C THR A 78 13.41 2.00 -18.17
N GLU A 79 13.17 3.29 -18.01
CA GLU A 79 12.64 3.90 -16.79
C GLU A 79 11.46 4.81 -17.15
N ILE A 80 10.53 4.98 -16.22
CA ILE A 80 9.44 5.95 -16.32
C ILE A 80 9.93 7.21 -15.61
N VAL A 81 10.16 8.26 -16.39
CA VAL A 81 10.77 9.50 -15.92
C VAL A 81 9.71 10.59 -15.82
N LEU A 82 9.66 11.27 -14.68
CA LEU A 82 8.85 12.47 -14.45
C LEU A 82 9.78 13.69 -14.53
N PRO A 83 9.77 14.43 -15.66
CA PRO A 83 10.65 15.59 -15.86
C PRO A 83 10.35 16.73 -14.88
N GLN A 84 11.27 17.68 -14.76
CA GLN A 84 11.22 18.76 -13.76
C GLN A 84 9.89 19.53 -13.68
N TYR A 85 9.19 19.72 -14.80
CA TYR A 85 7.94 20.50 -14.89
C TYR A 85 6.77 19.69 -15.49
N LYS A 86 6.87 18.35 -15.50
CA LYS A 86 5.87 17.45 -16.09
C LYS A 86 5.67 16.20 -15.25
N GLY A 87 4.64 15.43 -15.60
CA GLY A 87 4.28 14.18 -14.95
C GLY A 87 3.34 14.39 -13.76
N GLU A 88 2.71 13.30 -13.36
CA GLU A 88 1.74 13.28 -12.26
C GLU A 88 2.00 12.07 -11.36
N LEU A 89 1.88 12.29 -10.05
CA LEU A 89 1.90 11.23 -9.05
C LEU A 89 0.67 11.42 -8.16
N LYS A 90 -0.18 10.40 -8.10
CA LYS A 90 -1.33 10.37 -7.20
C LYS A 90 -1.24 9.14 -6.32
N ILE A 91 -1.52 9.32 -5.04
CA ILE A 91 -1.64 8.22 -4.09
C ILE A 91 -3.08 7.75 -4.15
N LEU A 92 -3.26 6.45 -4.38
CA LEU A 92 -4.56 5.81 -4.56
C LEU A 92 -5.01 5.03 -3.33
N ASP A 93 -4.24 5.13 -2.24
CA ASP A 93 -4.61 4.44 -1.02
C ASP A 93 -5.93 5.00 -0.49
N SER A 94 -6.92 4.13 -0.30
CA SER A 94 -8.10 4.48 0.47
C SER A 94 -7.62 4.67 1.89
N ALA A 95 -7.87 5.83 2.52
CA ALA A 95 -7.65 5.99 3.94
C ALA A 95 -8.28 4.80 4.66
N GLN A 96 -7.46 3.83 5.08
CA GLN A 96 -7.90 2.78 5.97
C GLN A 96 -8.27 3.51 7.25
N LYS A 97 -9.58 3.77 7.44
CA LYS A 97 -10.12 3.91 8.78
C LYS A 97 -9.63 2.67 9.52
N SER A 98 -8.68 2.88 10.42
CA SER A 98 -8.23 1.86 11.35
C SER A 98 -9.45 1.40 12.13
N ASP A 99 -10.00 0.24 11.77
CA ASP A 99 -11.11 -0.40 12.46
C ASP A 99 -10.63 -1.08 13.77
N SER A 100 -9.65 -0.45 14.43
CA SER A 100 -9.05 -0.94 15.68
C SER A 100 -9.85 -0.55 16.91
N ASP A 101 -10.95 0.22 16.76
CA ASP A 101 -11.79 0.68 17.87
C ASP A 101 -13.12 -0.09 17.99
N MET A 102 -13.49 -0.97 17.04
CA MET A 102 -14.72 -1.79 17.16
C MET A 102 -14.53 -3.09 17.97
N ALA A 103 -13.30 -3.55 18.22
CA ALA A 103 -13.07 -4.78 18.99
C ALA A 103 -13.21 -4.60 20.52
N THR A 104 -13.17 -3.35 21.02
CA THR A 104 -13.25 -3.07 22.46
C THR A 104 -14.69 -2.86 22.95
N GLN A 105 -15.63 -2.53 22.05
CA GLN A 105 -17.04 -2.32 22.43
C GLN A 105 -17.85 -3.62 22.56
N GLU A 106 -17.53 -4.69 21.83
CA GLU A 106 -18.24 -5.98 21.93
C GLU A 106 -17.84 -6.80 23.16
N GLN A 107 -16.62 -6.62 23.69
CA GLN A 107 -16.24 -7.29 24.93
C GLN A 107 -16.89 -6.62 26.14
N ALA A 108 -17.02 -5.29 26.17
CA ALA A 108 -17.61 -4.58 27.30
C ALA A 108 -19.09 -4.94 27.56
N THR A 109 -19.89 -5.13 26.49
CA THR A 109 -21.30 -5.51 26.60
C THR A 109 -21.52 -6.96 27.05
N ALA A 110 -20.59 -7.87 26.73
CA ALA A 110 -20.67 -9.27 27.14
C ALA A 110 -20.45 -9.50 28.65
N TRP A 111 -19.59 -8.69 29.29
CA TRP A 111 -19.39 -8.74 30.75
C TRP A 111 -20.56 -8.13 31.54
N GLU A 112 -21.28 -7.17 30.95
CA GLU A 112 -22.41 -6.50 31.60
C GLU A 112 -23.69 -7.33 31.55
N ASN A 113 -23.96 -8.01 30.43
CA ASN A 113 -25.12 -8.92 30.33
C ASN A 113 -25.00 -10.16 31.23
N SER A 114 -23.81 -10.75 31.33
CA SER A 114 -23.58 -11.91 32.21
C SER A 114 -23.73 -11.59 33.70
N ARG A 115 -23.43 -10.36 34.12
CA ARG A 115 -23.69 -9.90 35.50
C ARG A 115 -25.16 -9.71 35.83
N GLN A 116 -25.99 -9.30 34.87
CA GLN A 116 -27.43 -9.12 35.09
C GLN A 116 -28.17 -10.46 35.24
N GLU A 117 -27.76 -11.51 34.49
CA GLU A 117 -28.37 -12.84 34.62
C GLU A 117 -28.09 -13.49 35.99
N GLN A 118 -26.89 -13.27 36.55
CA GLN A 118 -26.49 -13.85 37.83
C GLN A 118 -27.24 -13.25 39.04
N TYR A 119 -27.73 -12.00 38.93
CA TYR A 119 -28.55 -11.34 39.96
C TYR A 119 -30.02 -11.78 39.92
N LEU A 120 -30.56 -12.09 38.73
CA LEU A 120 -31.93 -12.60 38.56
C LEU A 120 -32.07 -14.03 39.11
N GLU A 121 -31.06 -14.89 38.97
CA GLU A 121 -31.08 -16.23 39.56
C GLU A 121 -30.99 -16.23 41.10
N THR A 122 -30.14 -15.37 41.68
CA THR A 122 -29.95 -15.32 43.14
C THR A 122 -31.18 -14.75 43.86
N THR A 123 -31.89 -13.81 43.24
CA THR A 123 -33.08 -13.16 43.84
C THR A 123 -34.38 -13.94 43.66
N LEU A 124 -34.43 -14.91 42.73
CA LEU A 124 -35.56 -15.82 42.57
C LEU A 124 -35.57 -16.97 43.59
N ASN A 125 -34.40 -17.32 44.15
CA ASN A 125 -34.25 -18.47 45.06
C ASN A 125 -34.41 -18.12 46.56
N ASP A 126 -34.65 -16.85 46.91
CA ASP A 126 -34.77 -16.36 48.31
C ASP A 126 -36.24 -16.19 48.77
N ARG A 127 -37.17 -16.94 48.18
CA ARG A 127 -38.55 -17.08 48.69
C ARG A 127 -38.76 -18.44 49.35
N ILE A 128 -38.09 -18.63 50.48
CA ILE A 128 -38.43 -19.67 51.45
C ILE A 128 -39.11 -18.97 52.64
N PRO A 129 -40.44 -19.00 52.77
CA PRO A 129 -41.07 -18.62 54.03
C PRO A 129 -40.80 -19.72 55.07
N PHE A 130 -40.77 -19.32 56.34
CA PHE A 130 -40.48 -20.10 57.55
C PHE A 130 -41.01 -21.54 57.55
#